data_AF-A0A3D2L709-F1
#
_entry.id   AF-A0A3D2L709-F1
#
_cell.length_a   1.000
_cell.length_b   1.000
_cell.length_c   1.000
_cell.angle_alpha   90.00
_cell.angle_beta   90.00
_cell.angle_gamma   90.00
#
_symmetry.space_group_name_H-M   'P 1'
#
loop_
_entity.id
_entity.type
_entity.pdbx_description
1 polymer ?
#
loop_
_entity_poly.entity_id
_entity_poly.type
_entity_poly.pdbx_seq_one_letter_code
_entity_poly.pdbx_strand_id
1 'polypeptide(L)' 'VPDHRAPVVTHMVWYKVGAVDEAEGKSGIAHLFEHVMFKETDDLAPGEFDSIVSRNGGVSNAFTSWDYTAYFERV' A
#
# COMPACT_ATOMS: atom_id res chain seq x y z
N VAL A 1 -11.29 5.83 -12.46
CA VAL A 1 -11.84 6.71 -13.52
C VAL A 1 -11.41 6.14 -14.86
N PRO A 2 -12.31 5.93 -15.84
CA PRO A 2 -11.92 5.38 -17.13
C PRO A 2 -11.01 6.35 -17.92
N ASP A 3 -9.87 5.86 -18.40
CA ASP A 3 -8.99 6.53 -19.36
C ASP A 3 -8.60 5.52 -20.45
N HIS A 4 -8.92 5.82 -21.71
CA HIS A 4 -8.71 4.92 -22.84
C HIS A 4 -7.42 5.20 -23.61
N ARG A 5 -6.62 6.19 -23.18
CA ARG A 5 -5.37 6.58 -23.86
C ARG A 5 -4.20 5.68 -23.52
N ALA A 6 -4.21 5.05 -22.35
CA ALA A 6 -3.19 4.12 -21.89
C ALA A 6 -3.86 2.89 -21.27
N PRO A 7 -3.43 1.66 -21.60
CA PRO A 7 -3.97 0.43 -21.02
C PRO A 7 -3.36 0.17 -19.63
N VAL A 8 -3.45 1.14 -18.73
CA VAL A 8 -2.84 1.11 -17.40
C VAL A 8 -3.91 1.41 -16.36
N VAL A 9 -3.93 0.65 -15.27
CA VAL A 9 -4.85 0.82 -14.16
C VAL A 9 -4.07 1.18 -12.91
N THR A 10 -4.57 2.17 -12.16
CA THR A 10 -4.12 2.44 -10.79
C THR A 10 -5.23 2.08 -9.83
N HIS A 11 -4.91 1.26 -8.85
CA HIS A 11 -5.77 0.93 -7.72
C HIS A 11 -5.13 1.48 -6.44
N MET A 12 -5.97 1.92 -5.51
CA MET A 12 -5.53 2.51 -4.25
C MET A 12 -6.46 2.10 -3.12
N VAL A 13 -5.87 1.83 -1.96
CA VAL A 13 -6.60 1.61 -0.70
C VAL A 13 -6.15 2.67 0.29
N TRP A 14 -7.12 3.36 0.90
CA TRP A 14 -6.90 4.44 1.85
C TRP A 14 -7.49 4.06 3.20
N TYR A 15 -6.65 4.04 4.23
CA TYR A 15 -7.08 3.92 5.61
C TYR A 15 -7.06 5.31 6.26
N LYS A 16 -8.17 5.69 6.89
CA LYS A 16 -8.28 6.93 7.67
C LYS A 16 -7.64 6.74 9.06
N VAL A 17 -6.36 6.39 9.06
CA VAL A 17 -5.50 6.21 10.23
C VAL A 17 -4.10 6.68 9.83
N GLY A 18 -3.48 7.56 10.60
CA GLY A 18 -2.12 8.04 10.37
C GLY A 18 -1.33 8.22 11.66
N ALA A 19 -0.25 8.98 11.61
CA ALA A 19 0.59 9.25 12.78
C ALA A 19 -0.16 9.91 13.96
N VAL A 20 -1.24 10.66 13.69
CA VAL A 20 -2.06 11.32 14.71
C VAL A 20 -2.83 10.35 15.59
N ASP A 21 -3.10 9.14 15.09
CA ASP A 21 -3.89 8.12 15.77
C ASP A 21 -3.03 7.22 16.67
N GLU A 22 -1.71 7.45 16.70
CA GLU A 22 -0.78 6.66 17.50
C GLU A 22 -0.93 6.96 19.00
N ALA A 23 -0.93 5.91 19.82
CA ALA A 23 -0.97 6.07 21.26
C ALA A 23 0.31 6.75 21.78
N GLU A 24 0.17 7.56 22.83
CA GLU A 24 1.31 8.21 23.48
C GLU A 24 2.37 7.17 23.89
N GLY A 25 3.63 7.47 23.58
CA GLY A 25 4.76 6.56 23.81
C GLY A 25 4.87 5.40 22.82
N LYS A 26 4.03 5.35 21.77
CA LYS A 26 4.04 4.30 20.74
C LYS A 26 4.16 4.86 19.31
N SER A 27 5.13 5.74 19.12
CA SER A 27 5.35 6.42 17.84
C SER A 27 5.85 5.48 16.73
N GLY A 28 5.42 5.72 15.49
CA GLY A 28 5.84 5.02 14.29
C GLY A 28 5.10 3.72 14.00
N ILE A 29 4.05 3.39 14.75
CA ILE A 29 3.24 2.18 14.54
C ILE A 29 2.51 2.23 13.20
N ALA A 30 1.92 3.36 12.82
CA ALA A 30 1.20 3.48 11.55
C ALA A 30 2.15 3.23 10.37
N HIS A 31 3.33 3.84 10.42
CA HIS A 31 4.38 3.63 9.42
C HIS A 31 4.96 2.21 9.48
N LEU A 32 5.09 1.59 10.66
CA LEU A 32 5.51 0.19 10.74
C LEU A 32 4.51 -0.73 10.02
N PHE A 33 3.21 -0.54 10.26
CA PHE A 33 2.15 -1.30 9.60
C PHE A 33 2.10 -1.04 8.09
N GLU A 34 2.44 0.16 7.63
CA GLU A 34 2.67 0.43 6.20
C GLU A 34 3.65 -0.59 5.59
N HIS A 35 4.82 -0.79 6.21
CA HIS A 35 5.84 -1.71 5.69
C HIS A 35 5.44 -3.17 5.83
N VAL A 36 4.85 -3.57 6.98
CA VAL A 36 4.56 -5.00 7.21
C VAL A 36 3.31 -5.48 6.50
N MET A 37 2.41 -4.60 6.06
CA MET A 37 1.25 -5.00 5.24
C MET A 37 1.64 -5.55 3.86
N PHE A 38 2.85 -5.27 3.36
CA PHE A 38 3.37 -5.89 2.13
C PHE A 38 3.98 -7.28 2.35
N LYS A 39 4.20 -7.69 3.61
CA LYS A 39 5.02 -8.87 3.90
C LYS A 39 4.38 -10.17 3.47
N GLU A 40 3.11 -10.40 3.76
CA GLU A 40 2.36 -11.61 3.43
C GLU A 40 0.86 -11.41 3.69
N THR A 41 0.04 -12.27 3.11
CA THR A 41 -1.38 -12.39 3.46
C THR A 41 -1.71 -13.87 3.68
N ASP A 42 -2.93 -14.18 4.15
CA ASP A 42 -3.38 -15.57 4.28
C ASP A 42 -3.36 -16.33 2.94
N ASP A 43 -3.47 -15.61 1.81
CA ASP A 43 -3.59 -16.16 0.46
C ASP A 43 -2.31 -16.04 -0.38
N LEU A 44 -1.36 -15.18 0.00
CA LEU A 44 -0.15 -14.88 -0.78
C LEU A 44 1.12 -15.00 0.08
N ALA A 45 2.08 -15.75 -0.42
CA ALA A 45 3.38 -15.92 0.23
C ALA A 45 4.19 -14.60 0.22
N PRO A 46 5.21 -14.49 1.08
CA PRO A 46 6.03 -13.30 1.12
C PRO A 46 6.64 -12.89 -0.23
N GLY A 47 6.40 -11.65 -0.65
CA GLY A 47 6.87 -11.08 -1.91
C GLY A 47 6.11 -11.56 -3.17
N GLU A 48 5.12 -12.44 -3.02
CA GLU A 48 4.32 -12.93 -4.16
C GLU A 48 3.51 -11.80 -4.81
N PHE A 49 2.92 -10.91 -4.00
CA PHE A 49 2.21 -9.73 -4.49
C PHE A 49 3.08 -8.85 -5.39
N ASP A 50 4.28 -8.48 -4.92
CA ASP A 50 5.20 -7.65 -5.69
C ASP A 50 5.68 -8.35 -6.96
N SER A 51 5.84 -9.68 -6.92
CA SER A 51 6.16 -10.49 -8.10
C SER A 51 5.04 -10.47 -9.13
N ILE A 52 3.79 -10.59 -8.69
CA ILE A 52 2.60 -10.50 -9.55
C ILE A 52 2.53 -9.12 -10.22
N VAL A 53 2.67 -8.04 -9.44
CA VAL A 53 2.65 -6.66 -9.95
C VAL A 53 3.76 -6.45 -10.97
N SER A 54 5.00 -6.82 -10.62
CA SER A 54 6.18 -6.64 -11.48
C SER A 54 6.10 -7.47 -12.77
N ARG A 55 5.58 -8.71 -12.70
CA ARG A 55 5.38 -9.57 -13.89
C ARG A 55 4.39 -8.99 -14.89
N ASN A 56 3.47 -8.14 -14.43
CA ASN A 56 2.54 -7.40 -15.29
C ASN A 56 3.09 -6.02 -15.72
N GLY A 57 4.36 -5.73 -15.46
CA GLY A 57 4.98 -4.43 -15.81
C GLY A 57 4.60 -3.30 -14.85
N GLY A 58 3.98 -3.63 -13.73
CA GLY A 58 3.51 -2.67 -12.76
C GLY A 58 4.51 -2.32 -11.67
N VAL A 59 4.12 -1.38 -10.83
CA VAL A 59 4.84 -0.93 -9.63
C VAL A 59 3.85 -0.71 -8.49
N SER A 60 4.27 -1.02 -7.26
CA SER A 60 3.52 -0.82 -6.02
C SER A 60 4.30 0.09 -5.06
N ASN A 61 3.59 0.83 -4.20
CA ASN A 61 4.18 1.54 -3.07
C ASN A 61 3.10 1.91 -2.02
N ALA A 62 3.53 2.48 -0.90
CA ALA A 62 2.65 3.07 0.10
C ALA A 62 3.27 4.32 0.72
N PHE A 63 2.46 5.02 1.52
CA PHE A 63 2.93 6.11 2.37
C PHE A 63 1.98 6.35 3.54
N THR A 64 2.56 6.70 4.67
CA THR A 64 1.87 7.14 5.89
C THR A 64 2.02 8.63 6.08
N SER A 65 0.89 9.31 6.22
CA SER A 65 0.77 10.74 6.51
C SER A 65 0.39 10.95 7.98
N TRP A 66 0.09 12.20 8.32
CA TRP A 66 -0.41 12.58 9.64
C TRP A 66 -1.74 11.92 9.96
N ASP A 67 -2.68 11.85 9.01
CA ASP A 67 -4.08 11.47 9.25
C ASP A 67 -4.60 10.32 8.35
N TYR A 68 -3.72 9.72 7.54
CA TYR A 68 -4.05 8.56 6.70
C TYR A 68 -2.81 7.78 6.28
N THR A 69 -3.02 6.52 5.92
CA THR A 69 -2.06 5.65 5.22
C THR A 69 -2.68 5.18 3.93
N ALA A 70 -1.93 5.26 2.83
CA ALA A 70 -2.39 4.86 1.51
C ALA A 70 -1.44 3.85 0.88
N TYR A 71 -2.03 2.85 0.23
CA TYR A 71 -1.35 1.83 -0.56
C TYR A 71 -1.81 1.95 -2.00
N PHE A 72 -0.92 1.76 -2.96
CA PHE A 72 -1.28 1.80 -4.36
C PHE A 72 -0.41 0.92 -5.23
N GLU A 73 -1.00 0.51 -6.35
CA GLU A 73 -0.36 -0.22 -7.41
C GLU A 73 -0.81 0.34 -8.76
N ARG A 74 0.12 0.34 -9.70
CA ARG A 74 -0.14 0.68 -11.10
C ARG A 74 0.35 -0.47 -11.97
N VAL A 75 -0.55 -1.08 -12.73
CA VAL A 75 -0.29 -2.18 -13.67
C VAL A 75 -0.80 -1.83 -15.05
#